data_AF-A0A6G1JX30-F1
#
_entry.id   AF-A0A6G1JX30-F1
#
_cell.length_a   1.000
_cell.length_b   1.000
_cell.length_c   1.000
_cell.angle_alpha   90.00
_cell.angle_beta   90.00
_cell.angle_gamma   90.00
#
_symmetry.space_group_name_H-M   'P 1'
#
loop_
_entity.id
_entity.type
_entity.pdbx_description
1 polymer ?
#
loop_
_entity_poly.entity_id
_entity_poly.type
_entity_poly.pdbx_seq_one_letter_code
_entity_poly.pdbx_strand_id
1 'polypeptide(L)'
;MASVETPDAPAASSSVSPEVAQQVEKIVEEITDLYGTARDEFELASEETDKNSVYAEDDRAGAREELDKLLEYYNGVLGGGDEAVAHEVRRRVGGRIRELEHAVVAMEERAINHD
;
A
#
# COMPACT_ATOMS: atom_id res chain seq x y z
N MET A 1 4.15 -60.83 13.26
CA MET A 1 3.51 -60.27 12.05
C MET A 1 3.57 -58.76 12.17
N ALA A 2 4.22 -58.12 11.20
CA ALA A 2 4.40 -56.67 11.15
C ALA A 2 3.11 -55.98 10.67
N SER A 3 2.77 -54.82 11.23
CA SER A 3 1.87 -53.84 10.62
C SER A 3 2.39 -52.46 10.98
N VAL A 4 3.30 -51.97 10.14
CA VAL A 4 3.10 -50.84 9.21
C VAL A 4 2.90 -49.52 9.96
N GLU A 5 4.03 -48.82 10.07
CA GLU A 5 4.17 -47.40 10.28
C GLU A 5 3.41 -46.63 9.19
N THR A 6 2.46 -45.79 9.58
CA THR A 6 1.92 -44.75 8.71
C THR A 6 2.81 -43.52 8.84
N PRO A 7 3.46 -43.01 7.77
CA PRO A 7 4.07 -41.70 7.83
C PRO A 7 2.97 -40.65 7.79
N ASP A 8 2.93 -39.84 8.84
CA ASP A 8 2.24 -38.57 8.95
C ASP A 8 2.64 -37.68 7.77
N ALA A 9 1.64 -37.19 7.03
CA ALA A 9 1.87 -36.30 5.89
C ALA A 9 2.39 -34.95 6.42
N PRO A 10 3.47 -34.37 5.85
CA PRO A 10 3.88 -33.05 6.27
C PRO A 10 2.82 -32.05 5.79
N ALA A 11 2.25 -31.31 6.75
CA ALA A 11 1.48 -30.12 6.48
C ALA A 11 2.31 -29.19 5.59
N ALA A 12 1.75 -28.79 4.45
CA ALA A 12 2.34 -27.85 3.52
C ALA A 12 2.44 -26.47 4.19
N SER A 13 3.50 -26.25 4.94
CA SER A 13 3.99 -24.91 5.28
C SER A 13 4.43 -24.28 3.97
N SER A 14 3.68 -23.30 3.47
CA SER A 14 4.11 -22.44 2.36
C SER A 14 5.31 -21.61 2.83
N SER A 15 6.48 -22.24 2.85
CA SER A 15 7.75 -21.59 3.13
C SER A 15 8.12 -20.79 1.89
N VAL A 16 7.65 -19.54 1.85
CA VAL A 16 8.20 -18.53 0.95
C VAL A 16 9.72 -18.55 1.13
N SER A 17 10.46 -18.67 0.03
CA SER A 17 11.92 -18.77 0.08
C SER A 17 12.52 -17.58 0.87
N PRO A 18 13.61 -17.76 1.63
CA PRO A 18 14.24 -16.68 2.39
C PRO A 18 14.58 -15.45 1.55
N GLU A 19 14.86 -15.64 0.26
CA GLU A 19 15.12 -14.58 -0.71
C GLU A 19 13.87 -13.74 -1.01
N VAL A 20 12.74 -14.41 -1.28
CA VAL A 20 11.43 -13.75 -1.48
C VAL A 20 11.01 -13.02 -0.20
N ALA A 21 11.20 -13.63 0.97
CA ALA A 21 10.88 -12.98 2.24
C ALA A 21 11.70 -11.69 2.44
N GLN A 22 13.01 -11.71 2.17
CA GLN A 22 13.86 -10.53 2.25
C GLN A 22 13.46 -9.45 1.23
N GLN A 23 13.07 -9.85 0.03
CA GLN A 23 12.60 -8.91 -0.99
C GLN A 23 11.28 -8.26 -0.59
N VAL A 24 10.33 -9.05 -0.05
CA VAL A 24 9.06 -8.55 0.47
C VAL A 24 9.28 -7.55 1.60
N GLU A 25 10.16 -7.83 2.57
CA GLU A 25 10.43 -6.89 3.66
C GLU A 25 10.95 -5.54 3.14
N LYS A 26 11.93 -5.54 2.23
CA LYS A 26 12.47 -4.30 1.64
C LYS A 26 11.40 -3.50 0.89
N ILE A 27 10.55 -4.19 0.13
CA ILE A 27 9.45 -3.55 -0.60
C ILE A 27 8.41 -2.98 0.36
N VAL A 28 8.08 -3.70 1.43
CA VAL A 28 7.11 -3.24 2.43
C VAL A 28 7.64 -2.05 3.21
N GLU A 29 8.94 -2.01 3.51
CA GLU A 29 9.64 -0.86 4.10
C GLU A 29 9.49 0.37 3.20
N GLU A 30 9.90 0.28 1.93
CA GLU A 30 9.79 1.38 0.95
C GLU A 30 8.33 1.87 0.79
N ILE A 31 7.37 0.95 0.68
CA ILE A 31 5.94 1.31 0.61
C ILE A 31 5.49 2.02 1.89
N THR A 32 6.03 1.62 3.05
CA THR A 32 5.65 2.24 4.33
C THR A 32 6.18 3.65 4.43
N ASP A 33 7.38 3.91 3.91
CA ASP A 33 7.96 5.25 3.85
C ASP A 33 7.18 6.15 2.89
N LEU A 34 6.93 5.70 1.66
CA LEU A 34 6.09 6.42 0.68
C LEU A 34 4.68 6.69 1.21
N TYR A 35 4.09 5.71 1.90
CA TYR A 35 2.79 5.86 2.54
C TYR A 35 2.81 6.91 3.64
N GLY A 36 3.88 6.97 4.44
CA GLY A 36 4.07 8.00 5.46
C GLY A 36 4.02 9.39 4.85
N THR A 37 4.83 9.63 3.81
CA THR A 37 4.86 10.92 3.11
C THR A 37 3.49 11.27 2.49
N ALA A 38 2.88 10.36 1.75
CA ALA A 38 1.57 10.61 1.15
C ALA A 38 0.46 10.87 2.19
N ARG A 39 0.56 10.23 3.36
CA ARG A 39 -0.37 10.45 4.47
C ARG A 39 -0.18 11.83 5.09
N ASP A 40 1.05 12.24 5.34
CA ASP A 40 1.35 13.55 5.96
C ASP A 40 0.84 14.69 5.07
N GLU A 41 1.10 14.61 3.75
CA GLU A 41 0.58 15.58 2.79
C GLU A 41 -0.95 15.56 2.70
N PHE A 42 -1.58 14.37 2.75
CA PHE A 42 -3.03 14.26 2.79
C PHE A 42 -3.63 14.90 4.06
N GLU A 43 -2.99 14.75 5.22
CA GLU A 43 -3.43 15.35 6.47
C GLU A 43 -3.37 16.88 6.40
N LEU A 44 -2.29 17.44 5.84
CA LEU A 44 -2.15 18.87 5.57
C LEU A 44 -3.24 19.37 4.60
N ALA A 45 -3.37 18.70 3.45
CA ALA A 45 -4.33 19.07 2.42
C ALA A 45 -5.78 19.01 2.92
N SER A 46 -6.11 18.00 3.73
CA SER A 46 -7.43 17.86 4.34
C SER A 46 -7.72 19.02 5.30
N GLU A 47 -6.76 19.38 6.14
CA GLU A 47 -6.91 20.48 7.09
C GLU A 47 -7.09 21.83 6.38
N GLU A 48 -6.30 22.11 5.35
CA GLU A 48 -6.39 23.37 4.61
C GLU A 48 -7.64 23.45 3.73
N THR A 49 -8.10 22.31 3.20
CA THR A 49 -9.40 22.20 2.51
C THR A 49 -10.56 22.51 3.46
N ASP A 50 -10.58 21.91 4.66
CA ASP A 50 -11.65 22.16 5.64
C ASP A 50 -11.68 23.63 6.12
N LYS A 51 -10.53 24.32 6.10
CA LYS A 51 -10.41 25.75 6.41
C LYS A 51 -10.80 26.68 5.25
N ASN A 52 -11.03 26.15 4.04
CA ASN A 52 -11.16 26.95 2.80
C ASN A 52 -9.99 27.94 2.62
N SER A 53 -8.78 27.45 2.89
CA SER A 53 -7.56 28.24 2.79
C SER A 53 -7.19 28.50 1.34
N VAL A 54 -6.44 29.59 1.09
CA VAL A 54 -5.88 29.87 -0.26
C VAL A 54 -4.83 28.84 -0.69
N TYR A 55 -4.29 28.08 0.25
CA TYR A 55 -3.30 27.03 0.00
C TYR A 55 -3.93 25.67 -0.33
N ALA A 56 -5.25 25.51 -0.10
CA ALA A 56 -5.93 24.23 -0.20
C ALA A 56 -5.85 23.57 -1.58
N GLU A 57 -5.74 24.34 -2.67
CA GLU A 57 -5.54 23.77 -4.01
C GLU A 57 -4.15 23.15 -4.19
N ASP A 58 -3.11 23.91 -3.82
CA ASP A 58 -1.72 23.46 -3.93
C ASP A 58 -1.46 22.26 -3.00
N ASP A 59 -1.99 22.27 -1.78
CA ASP A 59 -1.81 21.16 -0.83
C ASP A 59 -2.52 19.88 -1.33
N ARG A 60 -3.73 20.01 -1.89
CA ARG A 60 -4.43 18.87 -2.54
C ARG A 60 -3.59 18.30 -3.69
N ALA A 61 -2.97 19.15 -4.50
CA ALA A 61 -2.09 18.70 -5.58
C ALA A 61 -0.84 17.98 -5.03
N GLY A 62 -0.25 18.46 -3.94
CA GLY A 62 0.86 17.79 -3.25
C GLY A 62 0.49 16.40 -2.72
N ALA A 63 -0.64 16.30 -2.01
CA ALA A 63 -1.16 15.01 -1.55
C ALA A 63 -1.43 14.04 -2.70
N ARG A 64 -1.92 14.55 -3.84
CA ARG A 64 -2.15 13.74 -5.04
C ARG A 64 -0.85 13.24 -5.65
N GLU A 65 0.16 14.09 -5.75
CA GLU A 65 1.47 13.72 -6.29
C GLU A 65 2.12 12.60 -5.48
N GLU A 66 2.12 12.71 -4.15
CA GLU A 66 2.71 11.68 -3.28
C GLU A 66 1.92 10.37 -3.29
N LEU A 67 0.58 10.44 -3.37
CA LEU A 67 -0.23 9.24 -3.59
C LEU A 67 0.11 8.57 -4.93
N ASP A 68 0.26 9.35 -6.01
CA ASP A 68 0.57 8.80 -7.34
C ASP A 68 1.95 8.11 -7.32
N LYS A 69 2.96 8.64 -6.61
CA LYS A 69 4.27 8.00 -6.41
C LYS A 69 4.14 6.65 -5.67
N LEU A 70 3.36 6.62 -4.59
CA LEU A 70 3.06 5.40 -3.84
C LEU A 70 2.37 4.35 -4.73
N LEU A 71 1.37 4.76 -5.50
CA LEU A 71 0.63 3.88 -6.41
C LEU A 71 1.50 3.38 -7.55
N GLU A 72 2.35 4.22 -8.13
CA GLU A 72 3.30 3.82 -9.17
C GLU A 72 4.23 2.71 -8.66
N TYR A 73 4.86 2.92 -7.51
CA TYR A 73 5.76 1.92 -6.91
C TYR A 73 5.01 0.61 -6.60
N TYR A 74 3.86 0.71 -5.92
CA TYR A 74 3.05 -0.45 -5.55
C TYR A 74 2.60 -1.25 -6.78
N ASN A 75 2.06 -0.58 -7.80
CA ASN A 75 1.61 -1.24 -9.02
C ASN A 75 2.78 -1.82 -9.83
N GLY A 76 3.94 -1.16 -9.81
CA GLY A 76 5.19 -1.68 -10.38
C GLY A 76 5.60 -3.01 -9.74
N VAL A 77 5.52 -3.12 -8.41
CA VAL A 77 5.76 -4.38 -7.69
C VAL A 77 4.76 -5.46 -8.11
N LEU A 78 3.47 -5.12 -8.20
CA LEU A 78 2.42 -6.07 -8.56
C LEU A 78 2.52 -6.56 -10.02
N GLY A 79 3.10 -5.75 -10.91
CA GLY A 79 3.33 -6.09 -12.32
C GLY A 79 4.70 -6.70 -12.63
N GLY A 80 5.64 -6.68 -11.68
CA GLY A 80 7.07 -6.92 -11.92
C GLY A 80 7.51 -8.38 -12.09
N GLY A 81 6.65 -9.36 -11.81
CA GLY A 81 6.82 -10.75 -12.30
C GLY A 81 6.99 -11.86 -11.26
N ASP A 82 7.38 -11.57 -10.00
CA ASP A 82 7.34 -12.58 -8.94
C ASP A 82 5.97 -12.56 -8.24
N GLU A 83 5.13 -13.55 -8.56
CA GLU A 83 3.77 -13.66 -8.05
C GLU A 83 3.72 -13.87 -6.52
N ALA A 84 4.74 -14.52 -5.93
CA ALA A 84 4.82 -14.71 -4.49
C ALA A 84 5.13 -13.38 -3.78
N VAL A 85 6.05 -12.59 -4.33
CA VAL A 85 6.31 -11.22 -3.84
C VAL A 85 5.05 -10.37 -3.97
N ALA A 86 4.42 -10.34 -5.15
CA ALA A 86 3.24 -9.53 -5.42
C ALA A 86 2.08 -9.90 -4.48
N HIS A 87 1.85 -11.19 -4.25
CA HIS A 87 0.82 -11.68 -3.34
C HIS A 87 1.06 -11.22 -1.89
N GLU A 88 2.28 -11.40 -1.38
CA GLU A 88 2.62 -11.02 0.01
C GLU A 88 2.57 -9.51 0.22
N VAL A 89 3.10 -8.73 -0.73
CA VAL A 89 3.03 -7.27 -0.68
C VAL A 89 1.57 -6.81 -0.70
N ARG A 90 0.76 -7.31 -1.64
CA ARG A 90 -0.68 -7.00 -1.71
C ARG A 90 -1.41 -7.33 -0.41
N ARG A 91 -1.13 -8.50 0.17
CA ARG A 91 -1.74 -8.95 1.42
C ARG A 91 -1.42 -8.01 2.59
N ARG A 92 -0.16 -7.59 2.71
CA ARG A 92 0.31 -6.78 3.84
C ARG A 92 -0.13 -5.32 3.74
N VAL A 93 -0.13 -4.75 2.54
CA VAL A 93 -0.18 -3.29 2.35
C VAL A 93 -1.33 -2.80 1.47
N GLY A 94 -2.01 -3.70 0.74
CA GLY A 94 -3.02 -3.29 -0.24
C GLY A 94 -4.29 -2.73 0.38
N GLY A 95 -4.60 -3.04 1.65
CA GLY A 95 -5.71 -2.41 2.38
C GLY A 95 -5.46 -0.93 2.61
N ARG A 96 -4.39 -0.60 3.34
CA ARG A 96 -4.00 0.77 3.68
C ARG A 96 -3.85 1.69 2.45
N ILE A 97 -3.26 1.19 1.37
CA ILE A 97 -3.08 2.00 0.14
C ILE A 97 -4.44 2.38 -0.46
N ARG A 98 -5.38 1.43 -0.57
CA ARG A 98 -6.73 1.70 -1.07
C ARG A 98 -7.49 2.66 -0.17
N GLU A 99 -7.35 2.52 1.15
CA GLU A 99 -7.97 3.44 2.10
C GLU A 99 -7.47 4.88 1.90
N LEU A 100 -6.16 5.07 1.74
CA LEU A 100 -5.58 6.40 1.47
C LEU A 100 -6.02 6.94 0.11
N GLU A 101 -6.02 6.12 -0.95
CA GLU A 101 -6.51 6.50 -2.27
C GLU A 101 -7.96 6.99 -2.22
N HIS A 102 -8.85 6.23 -1.57
CA HIS A 102 -10.24 6.64 -1.39
C HIS A 102 -10.37 7.92 -0.56
N ALA A 103 -9.53 8.11 0.45
CA ALA A 103 -9.56 9.31 1.29
C ALA A 103 -9.14 10.57 0.50
N VAL A 104 -8.10 10.48 -0.33
CA VAL A 104 -7.66 11.57 -1.21
C VAL A 104 -8.75 11.91 -2.22
N VAL A 105 -9.32 10.91 -2.92
CA VAL A 105 -10.42 11.14 -3.87
C VAL A 105 -11.62 11.80 -3.19
N ALA A 106 -12.01 11.34 -2.00
CA ALA A 106 -13.13 11.93 -1.27
C ALA A 106 -12.84 13.37 -0.80
N MET A 107 -11.59 13.74 -0.55
CA MET A 107 -11.19 15.13 -0.29
C MET A 107 -11.30 15.99 -1.55
N GLU A 108 -10.80 15.51 -2.69
CA GLU A 108 -10.89 16.19 -3.98
C GLU A 108 -12.36 16.45 -4.38
N GLU A 109 -13.21 15.43 -4.26
CA GLU A 109 -14.65 15.54 -4.53
C GLU A 109 -15.35 16.55 -3.62
N ARG A 110 -15.02 16.56 -2.32
CA ARG A 110 -15.58 17.55 -1.37
C ARG A 110 -15.23 18.96 -1.81
N ALA A 111 -13.97 19.20 -2.15
CA ALA A 111 -13.53 20.53 -2.50
C ALA A 111 -14.16 21.05 -3.82
N ILE A 112 -14.36 20.18 -4.82
CA ILE A 112 -15.10 20.53 -6.05
C ILE A 112 -16.54 20.96 -5.74
N ASN A 113 -17.17 20.35 -4.73
CA ASN A 113 -18.54 20.69 -4.32
C ASN A 113 -18.63 21.95 -3.43
N HIS A 114 -17.48 22.48 -2.97
CA HIS A 114 -17.39 23.66 -2.11
C HIS A 114 -17.01 24.94 -2.86
N ASP A 115 -16.53 24.84 -4.10
CA ASP A 115 -16.34 25.95 -5.07
C ASP A 115 -17.66 26.41 -5.72
#